data_AF-A0A5E8CK54-F1
#
_entry.id   AF-A0A5E8CK54-F1
#
_cell.length_a   1.000
_cell.length_b   1.000
_cell.length_c   1.000
_cell.angle_alpha   90.00
_cell.angle_beta   90.00
_cell.angle_gamma   90.00
#
_symmetry.space_group_name_H-M   'P 1'
#
loop_
_entity.id
_entity.type
_entity.pdbx_description
1 polymer ?
#
loop_
_entity_poly.entity_id
_entity_poly.type
_entity_poly.pdbx_seq_one_letter_code
_entity_poly.pdbx_strand_id
1 'polypeptide(L)'
;MSYSKYIEDIRLLTTRLTQSKDSSVPNYARRAEKLQRFKKITDYTDSNRDFKDIMTKFVVVEFYKTDQENANFIQLVTDIFDNMINAYCLNKNIDTGDILFLYKGGNVLRVLALEAMNSQPGEMKDKLMAAYEQYFKKSDADFTIYINPNMDEAIFREIYDDLSVMTYICLNYIRAIFYQNLPGHFSYARLSTQIKKEILTSYLKKLNESPSLKDPSNEFNGGKFISLKLGNEEVGKEVPVTLNPAPGTPASRIEESADEKKINFGSEKNGGRQDHLIVDDAATGELVYFTSPIINFFEKYNMLQTEEGKRMLKFILGPLGRTNSSSIYVSYNSTLDFAKSKFNLMRAKVNFASEFQTANGQVIKKNLNGELIDVSIIDLKTLKLPGMSVHEDLSRVRQYTDSSLGIKMQFKSYSLKFFIHDLVFIIFENAEYPWDDRKYAKRLARLFFLYLIDMMDRRYGLDIVNRITFVRVLKSSFNSLKEKIDELLKNSNIFDKGEMQAVFNNIKSSTVQYDYLLKDIINHVMMPLQKISNFTGDPVFIQNCNNFLEDVLHNLNVMDIFLAGLQNFIQSDGLMNQSDLYSFQQLGGMDKIYYQKYLKYRQKYMNLKNQMK
;
A
#
# COMPACT_ATOMS: atom_id res chain seq x y z
N MET A 1 9.67 -23.57 18.25
CA MET A 1 8.49 -23.50 19.14
C MET A 1 7.30 -23.98 18.33
N SER A 2 6.43 -24.86 18.85
CA SER A 2 5.30 -25.35 18.06
C SER A 2 4.21 -24.29 17.92
N TYR A 3 3.50 -24.28 16.79
CA TYR A 3 2.33 -23.43 16.53
C TYR A 3 1.28 -23.53 17.66
N SER A 4 1.10 -24.72 18.24
CA SER A 4 0.20 -24.95 19.37
C SER A 4 0.53 -24.13 20.62
N LYS A 5 1.82 -24.01 20.96
CA LYS A 5 2.28 -23.25 22.12
C LYS A 5 2.04 -21.75 21.97
N TYR A 6 2.11 -21.24 20.74
CA TYR A 6 1.80 -19.84 20.48
C TYR A 6 0.30 -19.53 20.59
N ILE A 7 -0.57 -20.42 20.09
CA ILE A 7 -2.01 -20.25 20.28
C ILE A 7 -2.36 -20.24 21.77
N GLU A 8 -1.66 -21.04 22.57
CA GLU A 8 -1.77 -21.02 24.03
C GLU A 8 -1.28 -19.69 24.62
N ASP A 9 -0.10 -19.21 24.22
CA ASP A 9 0.46 -17.92 24.67
C ASP A 9 -0.44 -16.72 24.26
N ILE A 10 -1.02 -16.70 23.05
CA ILE A 10 -2.04 -15.71 22.63
C ILE A 10 -3.26 -15.82 23.52
N ARG A 11 -3.83 -17.03 23.67
CA ARG A 11 -5.06 -17.21 24.45
C ARG A 11 -4.87 -16.67 25.84
N LEU A 12 -3.74 -16.98 26.45
CA LEU A 12 -3.40 -16.55 27.78
C LEU A 12 -3.17 -15.03 27.87
N LEU A 13 -2.45 -14.43 26.90
CA LEU A 13 -2.31 -12.98 26.79
C LEU A 13 -3.68 -12.30 26.77
N THR A 14 -4.55 -12.76 25.87
CA THR A 14 -5.88 -12.22 25.71
C THR A 14 -6.69 -12.39 26.99
N THR A 15 -6.65 -13.56 27.64
CA THR A 15 -7.30 -13.79 28.94
C THR A 15 -6.84 -12.78 29.99
N ARG A 16 -5.55 -12.47 30.08
CA ARG A 16 -5.05 -11.48 31.05
C ARG A 16 -5.47 -10.05 30.72
N LEU A 17 -5.47 -9.66 29.45
CA LEU A 17 -5.99 -8.36 29.01
C LEU A 17 -7.48 -8.19 29.36
N THR A 18 -8.24 -9.29 29.44
CA THR A 18 -9.64 -9.26 29.87
C THR A 18 -9.84 -9.27 31.39
N GLN A 19 -8.86 -9.75 32.15
CA GLN A 19 -8.94 -9.93 33.61
C GLN A 19 -8.40 -8.75 34.42
N SER A 20 -7.58 -7.85 33.85
CA SER A 20 -7.06 -6.67 34.57
C SER A 20 -8.13 -5.57 34.73
N LYS A 21 -9.16 -5.82 35.54
CA LYS A 21 -10.21 -4.86 35.92
C LYS A 21 -9.87 -4.06 37.19
N ASP A 22 -8.59 -3.91 37.54
CA ASP A 22 -8.24 -3.12 38.72
C ASP A 22 -8.34 -1.62 38.39
N SER A 23 -9.39 -0.98 38.90
CA SER A 23 -9.82 0.39 38.57
C SER A 23 -8.90 1.50 39.10
N SER A 24 -7.70 1.16 39.58
CA SER A 24 -6.73 2.09 40.16
C SER A 24 -5.64 2.54 39.19
N VAL A 25 -5.78 2.30 37.88
CA VAL A 25 -4.76 2.70 36.89
C VAL A 25 -4.65 4.23 36.82
N PRO A 26 -3.46 4.83 37.03
CA PRO A 26 -3.26 6.27 36.94
C PRO A 26 -3.67 6.82 35.57
N ASN A 27 -4.15 8.07 35.54
CA ASN A 27 -4.68 8.74 34.36
C ASN A 27 -3.57 9.06 33.33
N TYR A 28 -3.12 8.05 32.57
CA TYR A 28 -2.08 8.14 31.54
C TYR A 28 -2.52 8.94 30.30
N ALA A 29 -3.82 9.17 30.12
CA ALA A 29 -4.37 10.00 29.04
C ALA A 29 -3.77 11.42 29.03
N ARG A 30 -3.47 11.99 30.22
CA ARG A 30 -2.82 13.31 30.35
C ARG A 30 -1.37 13.37 29.84
N ARG A 31 -0.65 12.24 29.78
CA ARG A 31 0.74 12.19 29.27
C ARG A 31 0.76 12.14 27.73
N ALA A 32 -0.23 11.50 27.12
CA ALA A 32 -0.44 11.51 25.67
C ALA A 32 -0.88 12.89 25.15
N GLU A 33 -1.71 13.62 25.90
CA GLU A 33 -2.08 15.02 25.57
C GLU A 33 -0.86 15.96 25.53
N LYS A 34 0.15 15.73 26.39
CA LYS A 34 1.37 16.54 26.42
C LYS A 34 2.30 16.27 25.23
N LEU A 35 2.21 15.08 24.62
CA LEU A 35 2.90 14.71 23.39
C LEU A 35 2.13 15.15 22.12
N GLN A 36 0.84 15.50 22.21
CA GLN A 36 0.04 15.93 21.05
C GLN A 36 0.12 17.43 20.71
N ARG A 37 0.91 18.22 21.46
CA ARG A 37 1.22 19.62 21.09
C ARG A 37 2.29 19.76 20.00
N PHE A 38 2.33 18.84 19.04
CA PHE A 38 3.06 19.09 17.81
C PHE A 38 2.18 19.95 16.91
N LYS A 39 2.68 21.13 16.53
CA LYS A 39 2.12 21.96 15.45
C LYS A 39 1.75 21.03 14.29
N LYS A 40 0.61 21.28 13.65
CA LYS A 40 0.32 20.75 12.30
C LYS A 40 1.49 21.16 11.41
N ILE A 41 2.48 20.28 11.24
CA ILE A 41 3.57 20.48 10.29
C ILE A 41 2.95 20.13 8.95
N THR A 42 2.30 21.10 8.31
CA THR A 42 1.68 20.93 7.00
C THR A 42 2.72 20.66 5.90
N ASP A 43 4.00 20.92 6.18
CA ASP A 43 5.05 20.94 5.16
C ASP A 43 6.16 19.89 5.41
N TYR A 44 5.88 18.82 6.16
CA TYR A 44 6.89 17.77 6.37
C TYR A 44 7.16 17.03 5.07
N THR A 45 8.32 17.31 4.46
CA THR A 45 8.85 16.57 3.31
C THR A 45 9.80 15.48 3.81
N ASP A 46 9.46 14.21 3.55
CA ASP A 46 10.36 13.08 3.81
C ASP A 46 11.45 13.05 2.73
N SER A 47 12.57 13.72 3.00
CA SER A 47 13.76 13.79 2.13
C SER A 47 14.31 12.42 1.71
N ASN A 48 14.05 11.37 2.51
CA ASN A 48 14.51 10.02 2.27
C ASN A 48 13.53 9.16 1.45
N ARG A 49 12.39 9.73 1.04
CA ARG A 49 11.29 8.95 0.47
C ARG A 49 11.68 8.16 -0.78
N ASP A 50 12.40 8.77 -1.71
CA ASP A 50 12.78 8.06 -2.94
C ASP A 50 13.69 6.86 -2.64
N PHE A 51 14.57 6.98 -1.64
CA PHE A 51 15.42 5.87 -1.19
C PHE A 51 14.59 4.76 -0.52
N LYS A 52 13.60 5.12 0.30
CA LYS A 52 12.66 4.17 0.90
C LYS A 52 11.85 3.45 -0.17
N ASP A 53 11.36 4.15 -1.19
CA ASP A 53 10.64 3.55 -2.32
C ASP A 53 11.53 2.54 -3.08
N ILE A 54 12.83 2.84 -3.27
CA ILE A 54 13.80 1.91 -3.87
C ILE A 54 14.00 0.66 -2.99
N MET A 55 14.10 0.81 -1.66
CA MET A 55 14.24 -0.33 -0.74
C MET A 55 12.95 -1.13 -0.58
N THR A 56 11.77 -0.50 -0.58
CA THR A 56 10.49 -1.23 -0.62
C THR A 56 10.39 -2.03 -1.91
N LYS A 57 10.82 -1.48 -3.05
CA LYS A 57 10.92 -2.24 -4.32
C LYS A 57 11.87 -3.43 -4.21
N PHE A 58 13.01 -3.30 -3.51
CA PHE A 58 13.88 -4.44 -3.20
C PHE A 58 13.11 -5.55 -2.50
N VAL A 59 12.40 -5.22 -1.42
CA VAL A 59 11.64 -6.20 -0.64
C VAL A 59 10.60 -6.89 -1.52
N VAL A 60 9.78 -6.12 -2.23
CA VAL A 60 8.68 -6.64 -3.05
C VAL A 60 9.15 -7.58 -4.18
N VAL A 61 10.28 -7.24 -4.82
CA VAL A 61 10.81 -7.97 -5.98
C VAL A 61 11.71 -9.13 -5.57
N GLU A 62 12.61 -8.92 -4.62
CA GLU A 62 13.68 -9.87 -4.32
C GLU A 62 13.29 -10.89 -3.24
N PHE A 63 12.44 -10.52 -2.27
CA PHE A 63 12.02 -11.46 -1.20
C PHE A 63 11.04 -12.52 -1.72
N TYR A 64 10.21 -12.17 -2.71
CA TYR A 64 9.16 -13.02 -3.25
C TYR A 64 9.31 -13.15 -4.77
N LYS A 65 10.10 -14.15 -5.22
CA LYS A 65 10.34 -14.35 -6.66
C LYS A 65 9.13 -14.95 -7.36
N THR A 66 8.32 -15.70 -6.64
CA THR A 66 7.11 -16.32 -7.19
C THR A 66 5.86 -15.75 -6.52
N ASP A 67 4.76 -15.67 -7.28
CA ASP A 67 3.47 -15.30 -6.72
C ASP A 67 2.97 -16.33 -5.68
N GLN A 68 3.43 -17.59 -5.77
CA GLN A 68 3.19 -18.65 -4.77
C GLN A 68 3.78 -18.30 -3.39
N GLU A 69 5.02 -17.82 -3.36
CA GLU A 69 5.66 -17.39 -2.11
C GLU A 69 4.94 -16.20 -1.50
N ASN A 70 4.50 -15.27 -2.35
CA ASN A 70 3.72 -14.12 -1.91
C ASN A 70 2.36 -14.57 -1.32
N ALA A 71 1.67 -15.51 -1.95
CA ALA A 71 0.42 -16.07 -1.44
C ALA A 71 0.61 -16.80 -0.10
N ASN A 72 1.65 -17.62 0.04
CA ASN A 72 1.97 -18.28 1.31
C ASN A 72 2.29 -17.27 2.42
N PHE A 73 2.98 -16.19 2.08
CA PHE A 73 3.27 -15.09 3.01
C PHE A 73 1.98 -14.39 3.44
N ILE A 74 1.09 -14.03 2.51
CA ILE A 74 -0.20 -13.40 2.83
C ILE A 74 -1.04 -14.32 3.70
N GLN A 75 -1.15 -15.60 3.34
CA GLN A 75 -1.91 -16.60 4.12
C GLN A 75 -1.39 -16.72 5.55
N LEU A 76 -0.07 -16.75 5.75
CA LEU A 76 0.53 -16.76 7.09
C LEU A 76 0.11 -15.54 7.91
N VAL A 77 0.13 -14.35 7.30
CA VAL A 77 -0.27 -13.11 7.98
C VAL A 77 -1.76 -13.17 8.32
N THR A 78 -2.63 -13.51 7.37
CA THR A 78 -4.08 -13.62 7.61
C THR A 78 -4.42 -14.63 8.68
N ASP A 79 -3.81 -15.82 8.66
CA ASP A 79 -4.08 -16.86 9.64
C ASP A 79 -3.71 -16.41 11.06
N ILE A 80 -2.57 -15.74 11.24
CA ILE A 80 -2.14 -15.26 12.56
C ILE A 80 -3.09 -14.19 13.08
N PHE A 81 -3.48 -13.23 12.24
CA PHE A 81 -4.37 -12.15 12.64
C PHE A 81 -5.81 -12.63 12.88
N ASP A 82 -6.35 -13.50 12.05
CA ASP A 82 -7.69 -14.07 12.23
C ASP A 82 -7.77 -14.88 13.53
N ASN A 83 -6.74 -15.69 13.83
CA ASN A 83 -6.68 -16.43 15.09
C ASN A 83 -6.58 -15.50 16.31
N MET A 84 -5.79 -14.43 16.20
CA MET A 84 -5.67 -13.42 17.25
C MET A 84 -7.01 -12.72 17.51
N ILE A 85 -7.69 -12.26 16.47
CA ILE A 85 -8.99 -11.57 16.58
C ILE A 85 -10.06 -12.50 17.11
N ASN A 86 -10.15 -13.73 16.63
CA ASN A 86 -11.13 -14.71 17.12
C ASN A 86 -10.92 -15.01 18.62
N ALA A 87 -9.67 -15.16 19.05
CA ALA A 87 -9.35 -15.33 20.47
C ALA A 87 -9.71 -14.09 21.30
N TYR A 88 -9.48 -12.89 20.76
CA TYR A 88 -9.87 -11.63 21.38
C TYR A 88 -11.38 -11.50 21.55
N CYS A 89 -12.15 -11.71 20.48
CA CYS A 89 -13.61 -11.68 20.47
C CYS A 89 -14.19 -12.69 21.49
N LEU A 90 -13.69 -13.93 21.49
CA LEU A 90 -14.14 -14.96 22.42
C LEU A 90 -13.93 -14.55 23.90
N ASN A 91 -12.76 -14.01 24.23
CA ASN A 91 -12.44 -13.63 25.61
C ASN A 91 -13.18 -12.36 26.08
N LYS A 92 -13.44 -11.40 25.18
CA LYS A 92 -14.20 -10.19 25.49
C LYS A 92 -15.71 -10.35 25.33
N ASN A 93 -16.18 -11.53 24.90
CA ASN A 93 -17.58 -11.80 24.56
C ASN A 93 -18.14 -10.81 23.52
N ILE A 94 -17.38 -10.58 22.45
CA ILE A 94 -17.70 -9.72 21.30
C ILE A 94 -17.98 -10.62 20.09
N ASP A 95 -18.88 -10.21 19.19
CA ASP A 95 -19.15 -10.95 17.95
C ASP A 95 -17.91 -10.94 17.03
N THR A 96 -17.58 -12.06 16.40
CA THR A 96 -16.44 -12.12 15.46
C THR A 96 -16.63 -11.28 14.19
N GLY A 97 -17.87 -10.93 13.86
CA GLY A 97 -18.22 -10.01 12.77
C GLY A 97 -18.06 -8.53 13.13
N ASP A 98 -17.82 -8.21 14.40
CA ASP A 98 -17.57 -6.85 14.86
C ASP A 98 -16.15 -6.38 14.64
N ILE A 99 -15.20 -7.30 14.43
CA ILE A 99 -13.81 -6.98 14.16
C ILE A 99 -13.40 -7.72 12.89
N LEU A 100 -13.04 -6.97 11.85
CA LEU A 100 -12.70 -7.53 10.53
C LEU A 100 -11.24 -7.24 10.19
N PHE A 101 -10.49 -8.29 9.85
CA PHE A 101 -9.15 -8.18 9.26
C PHE A 101 -9.25 -8.33 7.75
N LEU A 102 -8.84 -7.30 7.02
CA LEU A 102 -8.96 -7.22 5.57
C LEU A 102 -7.57 -7.07 4.94
N TYR A 103 -7.25 -7.92 3.97
CA TYR A 103 -6.12 -7.72 3.07
C TYR A 103 -6.57 -6.78 1.95
N LYS A 104 -5.89 -5.65 1.76
CA LYS A 104 -6.30 -4.62 0.79
C LYS A 104 -5.10 -4.05 0.03
N GLY A 105 -5.31 -2.91 -0.62
CA GLY A 105 -4.22 -2.13 -1.21
C GLY A 105 -3.86 -2.56 -2.63
N GLY A 106 -2.61 -2.29 -3.01
CA GLY A 106 -2.15 -2.37 -4.40
C GLY A 106 -2.18 -3.77 -4.99
N ASN A 107 -1.91 -4.78 -4.18
CA ASN A 107 -1.82 -6.18 -4.64
C ASN A 107 -3.19 -6.79 -4.97
N VAL A 108 -4.22 -6.51 -4.16
CA VAL A 108 -5.58 -6.98 -4.49
C VAL A 108 -6.10 -6.29 -5.75
N LEU A 109 -5.87 -4.98 -5.87
CA LEU A 109 -6.20 -4.22 -7.08
C LEU A 109 -5.47 -4.77 -8.31
N ARG A 110 -4.21 -5.20 -8.17
CA ARG A 110 -3.46 -5.85 -9.25
C ARG A 110 -4.12 -7.16 -9.70
N VAL A 111 -4.54 -8.01 -8.76
CA VAL A 111 -5.22 -9.27 -9.09
C VAL A 111 -6.51 -8.99 -9.87
N LEU A 112 -7.35 -8.09 -9.34
CA LEU A 112 -8.58 -7.66 -10.01
C LEU A 112 -8.31 -7.10 -11.41
N ALA A 113 -7.28 -6.27 -11.54
CA ALA A 113 -6.96 -5.64 -12.81
C ALA A 113 -6.40 -6.62 -13.85
N LEU A 114 -5.50 -7.51 -13.44
CA LEU A 114 -4.97 -8.55 -14.33
C LEU A 114 -6.06 -9.52 -14.75
N GLU A 115 -6.97 -9.91 -13.86
CA GLU A 115 -8.14 -10.73 -14.21
C GLU A 115 -9.00 -10.04 -15.27
N ALA A 116 -9.35 -8.77 -15.04
CA ALA A 116 -10.17 -7.97 -15.95
C ALA A 116 -9.49 -7.68 -17.31
N MET A 117 -8.18 -7.44 -17.33
CA MET A 117 -7.42 -7.23 -18.58
C MET A 117 -7.25 -8.54 -19.35
N ASN A 118 -6.95 -9.65 -18.65
CA ASN A 118 -6.78 -10.95 -19.30
C ASN A 118 -8.10 -11.54 -19.82
N SER A 119 -9.24 -11.13 -19.27
CA SER A 119 -10.55 -11.47 -19.81
C SER A 119 -10.89 -10.72 -21.10
N GLN A 120 -10.17 -9.64 -21.43
CA GLN A 120 -10.35 -8.94 -22.71
C GLN A 120 -9.60 -9.67 -23.82
N PRO A 121 -10.11 -9.63 -25.06
CA PRO A 121 -9.48 -10.27 -26.20
C PRO A 121 -8.49 -9.37 -26.94
N GLY A 122 -7.54 -9.99 -27.64
CA GLY A 122 -6.78 -9.35 -28.71
C GLY A 122 -6.09 -8.03 -28.37
N GLU A 123 -6.13 -7.12 -29.33
CA GLU A 123 -5.58 -5.77 -29.26
C GLU A 123 -6.15 -4.96 -28.08
N MET A 124 -7.36 -5.27 -27.61
CA MET A 124 -7.99 -4.58 -26.48
C MET A 124 -7.28 -4.89 -25.17
N LYS A 125 -6.87 -6.15 -24.95
CA LYS A 125 -6.01 -6.53 -23.82
C LYS A 125 -4.69 -5.77 -23.88
N ASP A 126 -4.04 -5.75 -25.04
CA ASP A 126 -2.73 -5.12 -25.21
C ASP A 126 -2.78 -3.62 -24.94
N LYS A 127 -3.82 -2.93 -25.43
CA LYS A 127 -4.07 -1.52 -25.17
C LYS A 127 -4.34 -1.22 -23.69
N LEU A 128 -5.13 -2.05 -23.01
CA LEU A 128 -5.37 -1.89 -21.58
C LEU A 128 -4.12 -2.15 -20.75
N MET A 129 -3.36 -3.20 -21.06
CA MET A 129 -2.10 -3.50 -20.38
C MET A 129 -1.11 -2.35 -20.56
N ALA A 130 -0.93 -1.87 -21.80
CA ALA A 130 -0.04 -0.73 -22.08
C ALA A 130 -0.44 0.53 -21.31
N ALA A 131 -1.74 0.82 -21.19
CA ALA A 131 -2.23 1.99 -20.46
C ALA A 131 -2.11 1.84 -18.94
N TYR A 132 -2.51 0.68 -18.40
CA TYR A 132 -2.79 0.54 -16.97
C TYR A 132 -1.82 -0.33 -16.17
N GLU A 133 -1.07 -1.25 -16.78
CA GLU A 133 -0.21 -2.20 -16.06
C GLU A 133 0.73 -1.49 -15.09
N GLN A 134 1.25 -0.32 -15.47
CA GLN A 134 2.16 0.44 -14.65
C GLN A 134 1.56 0.91 -13.30
N TYR A 135 0.23 1.07 -13.21
CA TYR A 135 -0.47 1.48 -12.00
C TYR A 135 -0.85 0.29 -11.10
N PHE A 136 -0.82 -0.92 -11.66
CA PHE A 136 -1.14 -2.20 -11.00
C PHE A 136 0.10 -3.06 -10.75
N LYS A 137 1.27 -2.42 -10.58
CA LYS A 137 2.49 -3.11 -10.14
C LYS A 137 2.31 -3.71 -8.75
N LYS A 138 2.97 -4.85 -8.53
CA LYS A 138 3.10 -5.47 -7.21
C LYS A 138 3.61 -4.45 -6.20
N SER A 139 3.02 -4.44 -5.02
CA SER A 139 3.38 -3.57 -3.90
C SER A 139 3.70 -4.39 -2.65
N ASP A 140 4.03 -3.69 -1.59
CA ASP A 140 3.99 -4.20 -0.22
C ASP A 140 2.59 -4.68 0.17
N ALA A 141 2.50 -5.42 1.28
CA ALA A 141 1.27 -6.05 1.73
C ALA A 141 0.54 -5.16 2.74
N ASP A 142 -0.56 -4.55 2.29
CA ASP A 142 -1.43 -3.69 3.09
C ASP A 142 -2.58 -4.49 3.74
N PHE A 143 -2.74 -4.34 5.05
CA PHE A 143 -3.86 -4.89 5.80
C PHE A 143 -4.54 -3.80 6.61
N THR A 144 -5.81 -4.00 6.93
CA THR A 144 -6.58 -3.11 7.79
C THR A 144 -7.48 -3.89 8.73
N ILE A 145 -7.54 -3.43 9.98
CA ILE A 145 -8.50 -3.86 10.98
C ILE A 145 -9.63 -2.83 11.04
N TYR A 146 -10.85 -3.30 10.85
CA TYR A 146 -12.09 -2.56 11.11
C TYR A 146 -12.70 -3.03 12.43
N ILE A 147 -13.20 -2.09 13.22
CA ILE A 147 -13.97 -2.34 14.44
C ILE A 147 -15.36 -1.75 14.20
N ASN A 148 -16.42 -2.43 14.62
CA ASN A 148 -17.78 -1.95 14.44
C ASN A 148 -17.99 -0.58 15.12
N PRO A 149 -18.27 0.50 14.36
CA PRO A 149 -18.41 1.84 14.93
C PRO A 149 -19.74 2.05 15.68
N ASN A 150 -20.66 1.08 15.64
CA ASN A 150 -21.94 1.13 16.33
C ASN A 150 -21.87 0.64 17.78
N MET A 151 -20.68 0.22 18.25
CA MET A 151 -20.44 -0.08 19.65
C MET A 151 -20.48 1.18 20.52
N ASP A 152 -20.64 0.99 21.83
CA ASP A 152 -20.37 2.04 22.80
C ASP A 152 -18.95 2.61 22.61
N GLU A 153 -18.82 3.94 22.71
CA GLU A 153 -17.54 4.61 22.41
C GLU A 153 -16.43 4.19 23.38
N ALA A 154 -16.73 3.96 24.66
CA ALA A 154 -15.72 3.51 25.61
C ALA A 154 -15.24 2.09 25.27
N ILE A 155 -16.18 1.20 24.91
CA ILE A 155 -15.86 -0.16 24.43
C ILE A 155 -15.02 -0.11 23.15
N PHE A 156 -15.40 0.71 22.17
CA PHE A 156 -14.63 0.87 20.94
C PHE A 156 -13.19 1.32 21.23
N ARG A 157 -13.01 2.31 22.11
CA ARG A 157 -11.70 2.86 22.46
C ARG A 157 -10.84 1.81 23.16
N GLU A 158 -11.42 1.02 24.04
CA GLU A 158 -10.74 -0.12 24.67
C GLU A 158 -10.25 -1.12 23.62
N ILE A 159 -11.14 -1.54 22.69
CA ILE A 159 -10.78 -2.49 21.62
C ILE A 159 -9.71 -1.91 20.70
N TYR A 160 -9.82 -0.64 20.33
CA TYR A 160 -8.84 0.04 19.48
C TYR A 160 -7.44 0.05 20.09
N ASP A 161 -7.34 0.33 21.39
CA ASP A 161 -6.09 0.31 22.14
C ASP A 161 -5.52 -1.12 22.26
N ASP A 162 -6.36 -2.09 22.64
CA ASP A 162 -5.97 -3.48 22.79
C ASP A 162 -5.46 -4.06 21.46
N LEU A 163 -6.22 -3.89 20.36
CA LEU A 163 -5.84 -4.37 19.02
C LEU A 163 -4.59 -3.69 18.48
N SER A 164 -4.33 -2.43 18.83
CA SER A 164 -3.09 -1.75 18.43
C SER A 164 -1.86 -2.48 18.95
N VAL A 165 -1.94 -2.96 20.19
CA VAL A 165 -0.83 -3.67 20.80
C VAL A 165 -0.77 -5.11 20.34
N MET A 166 -1.92 -5.80 20.27
CA MET A 166 -1.95 -7.17 19.77
C MET A 166 -1.41 -7.25 18.34
N THR A 167 -1.73 -6.29 17.47
CA THR A 167 -1.15 -6.18 16.13
C THR A 167 0.36 -6.06 16.16
N TYR A 168 0.90 -5.21 17.04
CA TYR A 168 2.34 -5.05 17.21
C TYR A 168 3.01 -6.37 17.67
N ILE A 169 2.38 -7.10 18.61
CA ILE A 169 2.84 -8.41 19.08
C ILE A 169 2.78 -9.45 17.93
N CYS A 170 1.68 -9.49 17.17
CA CYS A 170 1.52 -10.38 16.01
C CYS A 170 2.61 -10.15 14.96
N LEU A 171 2.95 -8.90 14.64
CA LEU A 171 4.03 -8.61 13.70
C LEU A 171 5.40 -9.06 14.22
N ASN A 172 5.67 -8.93 15.54
CA ASN A 172 6.90 -9.46 16.12
C ASN A 172 6.93 -11.00 16.12
N TYR A 173 5.77 -11.64 16.28
CA TYR A 173 5.67 -13.09 16.15
C TYR A 173 5.87 -13.57 14.72
N ILE A 174 5.26 -12.91 13.73
CA ILE A 174 5.51 -13.16 12.31
C ILE A 174 7.00 -13.01 12.00
N ARG A 175 7.64 -11.95 12.52
CA ARG A 175 9.09 -11.76 12.44
C ARG A 175 9.86 -12.95 13.05
N ALA A 176 9.44 -13.43 14.21
CA ALA A 176 10.05 -14.59 14.87
C ALA A 176 9.98 -15.86 14.02
N ILE A 177 8.83 -16.10 13.37
CA ILE A 177 8.64 -17.21 12.42
C ILE A 177 9.63 -17.08 11.28
N PHE A 178 9.76 -15.89 10.68
CA PHE A 178 10.71 -15.66 9.61
C PHE A 178 12.14 -16.00 10.04
N TYR A 179 12.59 -15.53 11.21
CA TYR A 179 13.94 -15.81 11.70
C TYR A 179 14.24 -17.27 12.01
N GLN A 180 13.22 -18.08 12.33
CA GLN A 180 13.41 -19.52 12.51
C GLN A 180 13.75 -20.22 11.18
N ASN A 181 13.31 -19.68 10.05
CA ASN A 181 13.58 -20.26 8.73
C ASN A 181 13.50 -19.22 7.58
N LEU A 182 14.42 -18.25 7.57
CA LEU A 182 14.45 -17.19 6.53
C LEU A 182 14.41 -17.79 5.09
N PRO A 183 15.23 -18.81 4.76
CA PRO A 183 15.23 -19.45 3.44
C PRO A 183 13.90 -20.10 3.05
N GLY A 184 13.11 -20.57 4.02
CA GLY A 184 11.78 -21.14 3.78
C GLY A 184 10.72 -20.12 3.42
N HIS A 185 10.89 -18.86 3.84
CA HIS A 185 9.91 -17.79 3.63
C HIS A 185 10.30 -16.82 2.51
N PHE A 186 11.60 -16.58 2.30
CA PHE A 186 12.08 -15.57 1.35
C PHE A 186 13.08 -16.14 0.34
N SER A 187 12.75 -15.96 -0.94
CA SER A 187 13.60 -16.36 -2.06
C SER A 187 15.01 -15.77 -1.97
N TYR A 188 15.12 -14.50 -1.59
CA TYR A 188 16.40 -13.81 -1.42
C TYR A 188 17.34 -14.55 -0.45
N ALA A 189 16.80 -15.08 0.65
CA ALA A 189 17.60 -15.74 1.68
C ALA A 189 18.26 -17.04 1.19
N ARG A 190 17.66 -17.72 0.20
CA ARG A 190 18.19 -18.94 -0.43
C ARG A 190 19.33 -18.70 -1.43
N LEU A 191 19.52 -17.46 -1.87
CA LEU A 191 20.54 -17.13 -2.86
C LEU A 191 21.95 -17.27 -2.28
N SER A 192 22.91 -17.58 -3.15
CA SER A 192 24.33 -17.54 -2.80
C SER A 192 24.76 -16.12 -2.43
N THR A 193 25.79 -16.00 -1.58
CA THR A 193 26.39 -14.71 -1.21
C THR A 193 26.77 -13.89 -2.45
N GLN A 194 27.32 -14.52 -3.49
CA GLN A 194 27.66 -13.84 -4.74
C GLN A 194 26.44 -13.18 -5.40
N ILE A 195 25.34 -13.92 -5.58
CA ILE A 195 24.11 -13.38 -6.18
C ILE A 195 23.49 -12.29 -5.28
N LYS A 196 23.53 -12.48 -3.95
CA LYS A 196 23.04 -11.46 -2.99
C LYS A 196 23.81 -10.15 -3.14
N LYS A 197 25.13 -10.21 -3.30
CA LYS A 197 25.99 -9.04 -3.55
C LYS A 197 25.73 -8.41 -4.91
N GLU A 198 25.52 -9.19 -5.97
CA GLU A 198 25.15 -8.64 -7.29
C GLU A 198 23.84 -7.86 -7.24
N ILE A 199 22.82 -8.40 -6.56
CA ILE A 199 21.55 -7.72 -6.34
C ILE A 199 21.77 -6.45 -5.53
N LEU A 200 22.45 -6.51 -4.38
CA LEU A 200 22.72 -5.32 -3.57
C LEU A 200 23.49 -4.24 -4.35
N THR A 201 24.43 -4.64 -5.21
CA THR A 201 25.21 -3.71 -6.05
C THR A 201 24.29 -3.01 -7.06
N SER A 202 23.35 -3.74 -7.66
CA SER A 202 22.33 -3.16 -8.54
C SER A 202 21.47 -2.11 -7.82
N TYR A 203 21.07 -2.37 -6.57
CA TYR A 203 20.28 -1.41 -5.80
C TYR A 203 21.09 -0.23 -5.25
N LEU A 204 22.37 -0.43 -4.92
CA LEU A 204 23.29 0.67 -4.60
C LEU A 204 23.43 1.63 -5.79
N LYS A 205 23.51 1.10 -7.03
CA LYS A 205 23.48 1.91 -8.24
C LYS A 205 22.18 2.70 -8.38
N LYS A 206 21.02 2.07 -8.18
CA LYS A 206 19.70 2.75 -8.22
C LYS A 206 19.58 3.86 -7.18
N LEU A 207 20.09 3.65 -5.98
CA LEU A 207 20.14 4.69 -4.93
C LEU A 207 20.94 5.91 -5.41
N ASN A 208 22.09 5.67 -6.07
CA ASN A 208 22.93 6.72 -6.64
C ASN A 208 22.36 7.39 -7.90
N GLU A 209 21.35 6.80 -8.55
CA GLU A 209 20.65 7.37 -9.70
C GLU A 209 19.40 8.17 -9.30
N SER A 210 19.03 8.13 -8.02
CA SER A 210 17.80 8.72 -7.47
C SER A 210 17.69 10.23 -7.75
N PRO A 211 16.49 10.75 -8.11
CA PRO A 211 16.25 12.18 -8.27
C PRO A 211 16.61 13.01 -7.03
N SER A 212 16.40 12.47 -5.83
CA SER A 212 16.73 13.13 -4.56
C SER A 212 18.20 13.53 -4.43
N LEU A 213 19.13 12.89 -5.14
CA LEU A 213 20.56 13.27 -5.14
C LEU A 213 20.90 14.41 -6.11
N LYS A 214 19.98 14.75 -7.00
CA LYS A 214 20.14 15.76 -8.06
C LYS A 214 19.30 17.01 -7.80
N ASP A 215 18.37 16.95 -6.86
CA ASP A 215 17.47 18.03 -6.50
C ASP A 215 18.18 19.01 -5.54
N PRO A 216 18.45 20.26 -5.96
CA PRO A 216 19.13 21.25 -5.14
C PRO A 216 18.41 21.58 -3.81
N SER A 217 17.11 21.31 -3.72
CA SER A 217 16.32 21.54 -2.51
C SER A 217 16.40 20.38 -1.50
N ASN A 218 16.92 19.23 -1.92
CA ASN A 218 17.02 18.04 -1.10
C ASN A 218 18.34 18.02 -0.30
N GLU A 219 18.31 17.63 0.97
CA GLU A 219 19.49 17.56 1.84
C GLU A 219 20.57 16.58 1.34
N PHE A 220 20.22 15.66 0.44
CA PHE A 220 21.13 14.68 -0.14
C PHE A 220 21.76 15.13 -1.48
N ASN A 221 21.48 16.35 -1.93
CA ASN A 221 21.98 16.86 -3.20
C ASN A 221 23.52 16.77 -3.29
N GLY A 222 24.01 16.26 -4.42
CA GLY A 222 25.44 16.17 -4.72
C GLY A 222 26.20 15.13 -3.91
N GLY A 223 25.55 14.36 -3.02
CA GLY A 223 26.15 13.23 -2.34
C GLY A 223 25.99 11.91 -3.10
N LYS A 224 26.51 10.83 -2.51
CA LYS A 224 26.42 9.47 -3.05
C LYS A 224 26.42 8.42 -1.94
N PHE A 225 25.69 7.33 -2.14
CA PHE A 225 25.80 6.12 -1.33
C PHE A 225 27.04 5.34 -1.75
N ILE A 226 27.93 5.07 -0.79
CA ILE A 226 29.21 4.36 -1.01
C ILE A 226 29.17 2.89 -0.56
N SER A 227 28.16 2.50 0.21
CA SER A 227 27.91 1.10 0.58
C SER A 227 26.43 0.80 0.79
N LEU A 228 26.05 -0.47 0.67
CA LEU A 228 24.73 -0.97 1.03
C LEU A 228 24.86 -2.34 1.68
N LYS A 229 24.17 -2.54 2.80
CA LYS A 229 24.24 -3.74 3.62
C LYS A 229 22.86 -4.25 4.01
N LEU A 230 22.68 -5.57 3.89
CA LEU A 230 21.51 -6.30 4.38
C LEU A 230 21.96 -7.57 5.11
N GLY A 231 21.75 -7.59 6.44
CA GLY A 231 22.26 -8.68 7.28
C GLY A 231 23.79 -8.75 7.23
N ASN A 232 24.33 -9.93 6.85
CA ASN A 232 25.77 -10.16 6.74
C ASN A 232 26.33 -9.77 5.36
N GLU A 233 25.48 -9.47 4.39
CA GLU A 233 25.90 -9.14 3.04
C GLU A 233 26.06 -7.63 2.91
N GLU A 234 27.24 -7.22 2.44
CA GLU A 234 27.61 -5.82 2.24
C GLU A 234 28.30 -5.68 0.89
N VAL A 235 27.98 -4.58 0.20
CA VAL A 235 28.59 -4.20 -1.08
C VAL A 235 28.95 -2.73 -1.06
N GLY A 236 29.88 -2.37 -1.94
CA GLY A 236 30.54 -1.08 -1.88
C GLY A 236 31.67 -1.08 -0.85
N LYS A 237 32.27 0.10 -0.68
CA LYS A 237 33.58 0.38 -0.06
C LYS A 237 34.77 -0.36 -0.72
N GLU A 238 35.97 0.22 -0.80
CA GLU A 238 36.60 1.16 0.14
C GLU A 238 36.71 2.61 -0.35
N VAL A 239 36.63 3.55 0.60
CA VAL A 239 37.23 4.88 0.42
C VAL A 239 38.32 5.03 1.47
N PRO A 240 39.60 4.80 1.10
CA PRO A 240 40.58 5.83 1.41
C PRO A 240 41.70 5.94 0.36
N VAL A 241 41.88 7.13 -0.21
CA VAL A 241 43.21 7.78 -0.18
C VAL A 241 42.97 9.26 0.10
N THR A 242 43.55 9.71 1.20
CA THR A 242 43.58 11.10 1.69
C THR A 242 43.66 12.11 0.56
N LEU A 243 42.61 12.91 0.39
CA LEU A 243 42.71 14.17 -0.33
C LEU A 243 43.63 15.08 0.50
N ASN A 244 44.78 15.45 -0.06
CA ASN A 244 45.60 16.53 0.48
C ASN A 244 44.68 17.72 0.80
N PRO A 245 44.76 18.30 2.00
CA PRO A 245 43.96 19.48 2.32
C PRO A 245 44.24 20.53 1.25
N ALA A 246 43.17 21.14 0.74
CA ALA A 246 43.28 22.22 -0.23
C ALA A 246 44.29 23.25 0.30
N PRO A 247 45.31 23.65 -0.47
CA PRO A 247 46.29 24.63 -0.03
C PRO A 247 45.56 25.95 0.18
N GLY A 248 45.33 26.33 1.43
CA GLY A 248 44.76 27.63 1.79
C GLY A 248 43.74 27.67 2.92
N THR A 249 43.33 26.54 3.51
CA THR A 249 42.49 26.61 4.73
C THR A 249 43.37 26.77 5.97
N PRO A 250 43.29 27.88 6.73
CA PRO A 250 44.13 28.08 7.91
C PRO A 250 43.83 27.02 8.96
N ALA A 251 44.87 26.32 9.40
CA ALA A 251 44.83 25.36 10.49
C ALA A 251 44.44 26.08 11.80
N SER A 252 43.15 26.21 12.05
CA SER A 252 42.63 26.55 13.37
C SER A 252 42.12 25.27 14.04
N ARG A 253 42.92 24.81 15.01
CA ARG A 253 42.61 23.86 16.10
C ARG A 253 41.50 22.84 15.81
N ILE A 254 41.91 21.69 15.31
CA ILE A 254 41.28 20.42 15.68
C ILE A 254 42.19 19.82 16.75
N GLU A 255 41.84 20.02 18.02
CA GLU A 255 42.45 19.26 19.12
C GLU A 255 41.94 17.82 19.03
N GLU A 256 42.84 16.92 18.64
CA GLU A 256 42.69 15.47 18.76
C GLU A 256 42.60 15.11 20.25
N SER A 257 41.39 14.85 20.73
CA SER A 257 41.18 14.08 21.95
C SER A 257 41.19 12.60 21.59
N ALA A 258 42.27 11.93 21.97
CA ALA A 258 42.45 10.48 21.90
C ALA A 258 41.63 9.75 22.99
N ASP A 259 40.32 10.00 22.99
CA ASP A 259 39.36 9.11 23.64
C ASP A 259 38.65 8.33 22.54
N GLU A 260 38.70 7.00 22.64
CA GLU A 260 37.92 6.05 21.85
C GLU A 260 36.42 6.42 21.93
N LYS A 261 35.98 7.36 21.09
CA LYS A 261 34.58 7.71 20.94
C LYS A 261 33.88 6.51 20.35
N LYS A 262 33.25 5.73 21.22
CA LYS A 262 32.07 4.92 20.90
C LYS A 262 31.22 5.73 19.91
N ILE A 263 31.20 5.25 18.66
CA ILE A 263 30.57 5.94 17.54
C ILE A 263 29.06 5.86 17.78
N ASN A 264 28.52 6.90 18.41
CA ASN A 264 27.09 7.10 18.56
C ASN A 264 26.47 7.14 17.15
N PHE A 265 25.64 6.14 16.82
CA PHE A 265 24.69 6.28 15.73
C PHE A 265 23.83 7.49 16.06
N GLY A 266 23.96 8.54 15.26
CA GLY A 266 23.46 9.87 15.57
C GLY A 266 22.05 9.83 16.16
N SER A 267 21.92 10.29 17.40
CA SER A 267 20.67 10.85 17.89
C SER A 267 20.38 12.06 16.99
N GLU A 268 19.65 11.87 15.89
CA GLU A 268 19.08 12.96 15.11
C GLU A 268 18.18 13.77 16.05
N LYS A 269 18.75 14.85 16.63
CA LYS A 269 18.08 15.75 17.58
C LYS A 269 16.90 16.51 16.95
N ASN A 270 16.70 16.40 15.64
CA ASN A 270 15.56 16.97 14.92
C ASN A 270 14.84 15.86 14.15
N GLY A 271 13.87 15.19 14.79
CA GLY A 271 12.95 14.26 14.12
C GLY A 271 13.28 12.76 14.20
N GLY A 272 14.25 12.35 15.01
CA GLY A 272 14.58 10.93 15.23
C GLY A 272 13.36 10.11 15.67
N ARG A 273 13.22 8.89 15.11
CA ARG A 273 12.15 7.92 15.44
C ARG A 273 12.05 7.71 16.96
N GLN A 274 10.93 8.09 17.56
CA GLN A 274 10.64 7.87 18.98
C GLN A 274 10.25 6.42 19.30
N ASP A 275 10.02 5.62 18.26
CA ASP A 275 9.53 4.24 18.32
C ASP A 275 10.62 3.22 18.70
N HIS A 276 11.91 3.61 18.67
CA HIS A 276 13.03 2.81 19.16
C HIS A 276 13.86 3.58 20.19
N LEU A 277 13.88 3.09 21.43
CA LEU A 277 14.80 3.49 22.48
C LEU A 277 16.12 2.76 22.23
N ILE A 278 17.14 3.48 21.80
CA ILE A 278 18.49 2.94 21.64
C ILE A 278 19.16 3.02 23.01
N VAL A 279 19.54 1.86 23.56
CA VAL A 279 20.19 1.75 24.87
C VAL A 279 21.47 0.95 24.68
N ASP A 280 22.59 1.43 25.23
CA ASP A 280 23.79 0.61 25.32
C ASP A 280 23.52 -0.59 26.23
N ASP A 281 23.64 -1.81 25.70
CA ASP A 281 23.67 -3.01 26.52
C ASP A 281 24.95 -2.96 27.37
N ALA A 282 24.79 -2.69 28.66
CA ALA A 282 25.88 -2.55 29.60
C ALA A 282 26.77 -3.81 29.70
N ALA A 283 26.24 -4.99 29.31
CA ALA A 283 27.01 -6.24 29.34
C ALA A 283 27.87 -6.45 28.09
N THR A 284 27.49 -5.91 26.94
CA THR A 284 28.18 -6.15 25.65
C THR A 284 28.78 -4.89 25.03
N GLY A 285 28.38 -3.70 25.47
CA GLY A 285 28.72 -2.43 24.85
C GLY A 285 28.04 -2.19 23.50
N GLU A 286 27.08 -3.04 23.13
CA GLU A 286 26.35 -2.96 21.85
C GLU A 286 25.06 -2.14 21.97
N LEU A 287 24.67 -1.44 20.91
CA LEU A 287 23.41 -0.67 20.88
C LEU A 287 22.20 -1.61 20.79
N VAL A 288 21.32 -1.64 21.79
CA VAL A 288 20.09 -2.45 21.75
C VAL A 288 18.89 -1.53 21.53
N TYR A 289 18.02 -1.89 20.59
CA TYR A 289 16.86 -1.08 20.26
C TYR A 289 15.63 -1.70 20.93
N PHE A 290 15.13 -1.04 21.96
CA PHE A 290 13.85 -1.35 22.59
C PHE A 290 12.75 -0.58 21.89
N THR A 291 11.55 -1.11 21.74
CA THR A 291 10.43 -0.27 21.34
C THR A 291 9.72 0.24 22.59
N SER A 292 9.87 1.55 22.85
CA SER A 292 9.19 2.26 23.93
C SER A 292 7.68 1.92 24.05
N PRO A 293 6.93 1.75 22.94
CA PRO A 293 5.52 1.35 22.99
C PRO A 293 5.25 -0.01 23.66
N ILE A 294 6.12 -1.01 23.51
CA ILE A 294 5.95 -2.30 24.18
C ILE A 294 6.08 -2.11 25.69
N ILE A 295 7.15 -1.46 26.13
CA ILE A 295 7.41 -1.32 27.57
C ILE A 295 6.26 -0.55 28.22
N ASN A 296 5.85 0.57 27.63
CA ASN A 296 4.70 1.34 28.10
C ASN A 296 3.42 0.51 28.14
N PHE A 297 3.21 -0.39 27.18
CA PHE A 297 2.09 -1.32 27.21
C PHE A 297 2.20 -2.31 28.37
N PHE A 298 3.33 -3.01 28.50
CA PHE A 298 3.51 -3.98 29.57
C PHE A 298 3.42 -3.31 30.96
N GLU A 299 3.82 -2.04 31.07
CA GLU A 299 3.59 -1.21 32.26
C GLU A 299 2.11 -0.90 32.46
N LYS A 300 1.40 -0.41 31.41
CA LYS A 300 -0.03 -0.05 31.45
C LYS A 300 -0.90 -1.20 31.98
N TYR A 301 -0.60 -2.44 31.59
CA TYR A 301 -1.36 -3.62 31.99
C TYR A 301 -0.71 -4.40 33.14
N ASN A 302 0.23 -3.79 33.87
CA ASN A 302 0.96 -4.38 34.99
C ASN A 302 1.63 -5.74 34.68
N MET A 303 1.87 -6.01 33.39
CA MET A 303 2.44 -7.27 32.92
C MET A 303 3.90 -7.42 33.33
N LEU A 304 4.63 -6.30 33.46
CA LEU A 304 6.02 -6.31 33.95
C LEU A 304 6.15 -6.90 35.37
N GLN A 305 5.09 -6.85 36.18
CA GLN A 305 5.12 -7.40 37.53
C GLN A 305 4.83 -8.90 37.57
N THR A 306 4.35 -9.48 36.46
CA THR A 306 4.01 -10.91 36.37
C THR A 306 5.15 -11.69 35.72
N GLU A 307 5.47 -12.89 36.20
CA GLU A 307 6.52 -13.74 35.60
C GLU A 307 6.26 -14.07 34.13
N GLU A 308 5.00 -14.18 33.75
CA GLU A 308 4.59 -14.47 32.40
C GLU A 308 4.61 -13.24 31.49
N GLY A 309 4.24 -12.06 32.00
CA GLY A 309 4.49 -10.82 31.27
C GLY A 309 5.99 -10.57 31.10
N LYS A 310 6.83 -10.84 32.11
CA LYS A 310 8.29 -10.84 31.93
C LYS A 310 8.76 -11.87 30.92
N ARG A 311 8.19 -13.08 30.90
CA ARG A 311 8.50 -14.12 29.91
C ARG A 311 8.10 -13.70 28.49
N MET A 312 6.92 -13.13 28.32
CA MET A 312 6.42 -12.67 27.03
C MET A 312 7.21 -11.45 26.55
N LEU A 313 7.52 -10.52 27.43
CA LEU A 313 8.42 -9.42 27.15
C LEU A 313 9.79 -9.95 26.74
N LYS A 314 10.35 -10.92 27.48
CA LYS A 314 11.61 -11.59 27.12
C LYS A 314 11.50 -12.38 25.83
N PHE A 315 10.32 -12.86 25.43
CA PHE A 315 10.11 -13.49 24.13
C PHE A 315 10.13 -12.46 23.00
N ILE A 316 9.40 -11.36 23.16
CA ILE A 316 9.33 -10.26 22.18
C ILE A 316 10.68 -9.51 22.08
N LEU A 317 11.33 -9.28 23.23
CA LEU A 317 12.61 -8.57 23.37
C LEU A 317 13.84 -9.49 23.41
N GLY A 318 13.68 -10.81 23.29
CA GLY A 318 14.74 -11.81 23.51
C GLY A 318 15.83 -11.81 22.44
N PRO A 319 16.34 -12.98 21.98
CA PRO A 319 17.29 -13.03 20.86
C PRO A 319 16.80 -12.31 19.59
N LEU A 320 15.49 -12.08 19.48
CA LEU A 320 14.81 -11.32 18.44
C LEU A 320 14.72 -9.81 18.70
N GLY A 321 14.98 -9.35 19.93
CA GLY A 321 15.03 -7.94 20.32
C GLY A 321 16.44 -7.32 20.26
N ARG A 322 17.49 -8.15 20.10
CA ARG A 322 18.82 -7.67 19.72
C ARG A 322 18.82 -7.30 18.23
N THR A 323 18.46 -6.06 17.95
CA THR A 323 18.27 -5.51 16.59
C THR A 323 19.56 -5.29 15.81
N ASN A 324 20.75 -5.34 16.43
CA ASN A 324 22.02 -5.11 15.72
C ASN A 324 22.29 -6.10 14.59
N SER A 325 21.64 -7.26 14.61
CA SER A 325 21.69 -8.26 13.53
C SER A 325 20.34 -8.49 12.83
N SER A 326 19.25 -7.87 13.29
CA SER A 326 17.91 -8.15 12.78
C SER A 326 17.63 -7.32 11.52
N SER A 327 17.75 -7.95 10.35
CA SER A 327 17.35 -7.40 9.05
C SER A 327 15.86 -7.02 8.94
N ILE A 328 15.00 -7.40 9.87
CA ILE A 328 13.57 -7.11 9.92
C ILE A 328 13.26 -6.51 11.29
N TYR A 329 12.43 -5.49 11.36
CA TYR A 329 11.97 -4.87 12.61
C TYR A 329 10.51 -4.44 12.51
N VAL A 330 9.89 -4.12 13.65
CA VAL A 330 8.49 -3.65 13.71
C VAL A 330 8.45 -2.24 14.26
N SER A 331 7.89 -1.30 13.49
CA SER A 331 7.64 0.08 13.89
C SER A 331 6.16 0.29 14.24
N TYR A 332 5.90 1.21 15.17
CA TYR A 332 4.55 1.61 15.60
C TYR A 332 4.38 3.11 15.43
N ASN A 333 3.42 3.51 14.59
CA ASN A 333 3.04 4.91 14.42
C ASN A 333 1.63 5.09 14.98
N SER A 334 1.54 5.60 16.21
CA SER A 334 0.26 6.00 16.80
C SER A 334 -0.29 7.24 16.12
N THR A 335 -1.57 7.23 15.78
CA THR A 335 -2.32 8.43 15.37
C THR A 335 -1.70 9.15 14.17
N LEU A 336 -1.69 8.48 13.02
CA LEU A 336 -1.55 9.20 11.75
C LEU A 336 -2.86 9.96 11.50
N ASP A 337 -2.75 11.28 11.32
CA ASP A 337 -3.87 12.19 11.12
C ASP A 337 -3.73 12.85 9.75
N PHE A 338 -4.58 12.44 8.81
CA PHE A 338 -4.65 12.94 7.45
C PHE A 338 -5.99 13.64 7.26
N ALA A 339 -6.04 14.94 7.51
CA ALA A 339 -7.22 15.80 7.33
C ALA A 339 -8.50 15.27 7.99
N LYS A 340 -9.24 14.34 7.35
CA LYS A 340 -10.46 13.71 7.86
C LYS A 340 -10.24 12.26 8.33
N SER A 341 -9.15 11.62 7.96
CA SER A 341 -8.85 10.22 8.29
C SER A 341 -7.78 10.10 9.38
N LYS A 342 -8.05 9.25 10.36
CA LYS A 342 -7.17 8.95 11.48
C LYS A 342 -7.07 7.44 11.68
N PHE A 343 -5.86 6.95 11.89
CA PHE A 343 -5.61 5.53 12.15
C PHE A 343 -4.27 5.30 12.84
N ASN A 344 -4.13 4.15 13.51
CA ASN A 344 -2.85 3.62 13.94
C ASN A 344 -2.24 2.79 12.82
N LEU A 345 -0.92 2.85 12.65
CA LEU A 345 -0.22 2.07 11.64
C LEU A 345 1.00 1.35 12.22
N MET A 346 0.92 0.02 12.20
CA MET A 346 1.97 -0.89 12.61
C MET A 346 2.61 -1.45 11.36
N ARG A 347 3.95 -1.48 11.31
CA ARG A 347 4.67 -1.96 10.12
C ARG A 347 5.78 -2.92 10.46
N ALA A 348 5.87 -4.02 9.73
CA ALA A 348 7.09 -4.80 9.64
C ALA A 348 7.93 -4.26 8.47
N LYS A 349 9.22 -4.04 8.70
CA LYS A 349 10.13 -3.42 7.73
C LYS A 349 11.45 -4.18 7.66
N VAL A 350 12.05 -4.19 6.48
CA VAL A 350 13.40 -4.70 6.24
C VAL A 350 14.40 -3.55 6.40
N ASN A 351 15.44 -3.76 7.19
CA ASN A 351 16.47 -2.78 7.53
C ASN A 351 17.69 -2.93 6.62
N PHE A 352 18.06 -1.85 5.94
CA PHE A 352 19.27 -1.76 5.13
C PHE A 352 20.18 -0.69 5.73
N ALA A 353 21.40 -1.07 6.08
CA ALA A 353 22.40 -0.11 6.49
C ALA A 353 23.15 0.40 5.25
N SER A 354 23.45 1.68 5.21
CA SER A 354 24.17 2.30 4.10
C SER A 354 25.09 3.40 4.62
N GLU A 355 26.18 3.63 3.93
CA GLU A 355 26.98 4.83 4.13
C GLU A 355 26.83 5.78 2.97
N PHE A 356 26.65 7.04 3.31
CA PHE A 356 26.41 8.14 2.39
C PHE A 356 27.53 9.15 2.53
N GLN A 357 28.22 9.45 1.43
CA GLN A 357 29.17 10.54 1.33
C GLN A 357 28.42 11.78 0.84
N THR A 358 28.33 12.81 1.68
CA THR A 358 27.76 14.12 1.33
C THR A 358 28.62 14.83 0.28
N ALA A 359 28.10 15.91 -0.31
CA ALA A 359 28.82 16.71 -1.31
C ALA A 359 30.15 17.30 -0.79
N ASN A 360 30.26 17.55 0.52
CA ASN A 360 31.50 18.02 1.16
C ASN A 360 32.47 16.88 1.55
N GLY A 361 32.19 15.64 1.16
CA GLY A 361 33.03 14.47 1.42
C GLY A 361 32.81 13.80 2.78
N GLN A 362 31.97 14.34 3.66
CA GLN A 362 31.65 13.73 4.96
C GLN A 362 30.88 12.42 4.76
N VAL A 363 31.32 11.35 5.43
CA VAL A 363 30.62 10.06 5.42
C VAL A 363 29.69 9.98 6.62
N ILE A 364 28.40 9.79 6.36
CA ILE A 364 27.36 9.57 7.37
C ILE A 364 26.72 8.20 7.18
N LYS A 365 26.38 7.53 8.29
CA LYS A 365 25.60 6.29 8.25
C LYS A 365 24.13 6.64 8.07
N LYS A 366 23.46 5.94 7.17
CA LYS A 366 22.02 6.07 6.92
C LYS A 366 21.36 4.71 7.05
N ASN A 367 20.19 4.72 7.68
CA ASN A 367 19.31 3.57 7.71
C ASN A 367 18.23 3.73 6.64
N LEU A 368 18.20 2.82 5.68
CA LEU A 368 17.19 2.78 4.64
C LEU A 368 16.27 1.60 4.93
N ASN A 369 14.97 1.82 4.97
CA ASN A 369 14.01 0.76 5.29
C ASN A 369 13.10 0.46 4.10
N GLY A 370 12.88 -0.83 3.83
CA GLY A 370 11.86 -1.32 2.90
C GLY A 370 10.63 -1.83 3.66
N GLU A 371 9.43 -1.55 3.15
CA GLU A 371 8.17 -1.99 3.75
C GLU A 371 7.91 -3.47 3.42
N LEU A 372 7.48 -4.24 4.43
CA LEU A 372 7.18 -5.68 4.32
C LEU A 372 5.70 -5.98 4.59
N ILE A 373 5.18 -5.51 5.72
CA ILE A 373 3.77 -5.63 6.12
C ILE A 373 3.33 -4.30 6.71
N ASP A 374 2.21 -3.78 6.23
CA ASP A 374 1.55 -2.60 6.80
C ASP A 374 0.19 -3.02 7.36
N VAL A 375 -0.09 -2.73 8.63
CA VAL A 375 -1.37 -3.02 9.28
C VAL A 375 -1.93 -1.74 9.88
N SER A 376 -3.02 -1.24 9.34
CA SER A 376 -3.73 -0.08 9.88
C SER A 376 -4.93 -0.48 10.74
N ILE A 377 -5.25 0.35 11.74
CA ILE A 377 -6.48 0.25 12.53
C ILE A 377 -7.18 1.60 12.47
N ILE A 378 -8.39 1.63 11.91
CA ILE A 378 -9.11 2.88 11.63
C ILE A 378 -9.74 3.44 12.92
N ASP A 379 -9.60 4.74 13.16
CA ASP A 379 -10.22 5.42 14.32
C ASP A 379 -11.74 5.56 14.15
N LEU A 380 -12.46 5.55 15.28
CA LEU A 380 -13.91 5.74 15.33
C LEU A 380 -14.40 6.95 14.54
N LYS A 381 -13.70 8.09 14.62
CA LYS A 381 -14.09 9.32 13.93
C LYS A 381 -14.11 9.13 12.42
N THR A 382 -13.14 8.40 11.89
CA THR A 382 -13.05 8.10 10.46
C THR A 382 -14.09 7.07 10.04
N LEU A 383 -14.34 6.06 10.86
CA LEU A 383 -15.39 5.07 10.59
C LEU A 383 -16.80 5.66 10.63
N LYS A 384 -17.02 6.74 11.38
CA LYS A 384 -18.29 7.48 11.41
C LYS A 384 -18.48 8.44 10.22
N LEU A 385 -17.48 8.58 9.34
CA LEU A 385 -17.68 9.32 8.10
C LEU A 385 -18.57 8.52 7.16
N PRO A 386 -19.51 9.16 6.44
CA PRO A 386 -20.44 8.47 5.55
C PRO A 386 -19.71 7.54 4.58
N GLY A 387 -20.13 6.27 4.54
CA GLY A 387 -19.59 5.31 3.59
C GLY A 387 -18.22 4.72 3.96
N MET A 388 -17.60 5.12 5.07
CA MET A 388 -16.24 4.67 5.42
C MET A 388 -16.19 3.37 6.22
N SER A 389 -17.28 3.00 6.90
CA SER A 389 -17.34 1.77 7.68
C SER A 389 -17.79 0.58 6.83
N VAL A 390 -17.05 -0.52 6.85
CA VAL A 390 -17.51 -1.79 6.26
C VAL A 390 -18.69 -2.41 7.01
N HIS A 391 -18.91 -2.02 8.27
CA HIS A 391 -20.02 -2.55 9.09
C HIS A 391 -21.37 -1.87 8.79
N GLU A 392 -21.39 -0.77 8.04
CA GLU A 392 -22.64 -0.20 7.52
C GLU A 392 -23.28 -1.09 6.44
N ASP A 393 -22.44 -1.80 5.69
CA ASP A 393 -22.85 -2.67 4.59
C ASP A 393 -21.78 -3.74 4.37
N LEU A 394 -22.02 -4.95 4.88
CA LEU A 394 -21.08 -6.06 4.76
C LEU A 394 -20.85 -6.50 3.29
N SER A 395 -21.69 -6.08 2.33
CA SER A 395 -21.42 -6.29 0.90
C SER A 395 -20.21 -5.48 0.39
N ARG A 396 -19.72 -4.54 1.20
CA ARG A 396 -18.43 -3.86 1.02
C ARG A 396 -17.24 -4.79 1.22
N VAL A 397 -17.43 -5.97 1.80
CA VAL A 397 -16.39 -7.00 1.98
C VAL A 397 -16.71 -8.19 1.09
N ARG A 398 -15.68 -8.72 0.43
CA ARG A 398 -15.77 -9.93 -0.38
C ARG A 398 -14.69 -10.92 0.03
N GLN A 399 -15.06 -12.20 0.08
CA GLN A 399 -14.11 -13.30 0.15
C GLN A 399 -13.53 -13.53 -1.24
N TYR A 400 -12.22 -13.39 -1.37
CA TYR A 400 -11.49 -13.71 -2.59
C TYR A 400 -10.91 -15.11 -2.48
N THR A 401 -10.91 -15.82 -3.61
CA THR A 401 -10.16 -17.06 -3.78
C THR A 401 -9.21 -16.86 -4.93
N ASP A 402 -7.93 -16.63 -4.63
CA ASP A 402 -6.92 -16.69 -5.67
C ASP A 402 -6.66 -18.17 -5.97
N SER A 403 -6.86 -18.58 -7.22
CA SER A 403 -6.57 -19.92 -7.74
C SER A 403 -5.66 -19.87 -8.97
N SER A 404 -5.13 -18.68 -9.32
CA SER A 404 -4.40 -18.43 -10.55
C SER A 404 -3.12 -19.26 -10.69
N LEU A 405 -2.66 -19.89 -9.60
CA LEU A 405 -1.39 -20.60 -9.50
C LEU A 405 -1.48 -21.98 -8.83
N GLY A 406 -2.68 -22.56 -8.75
CA GLY A 406 -2.87 -23.88 -8.12
C GLY A 406 -2.87 -23.88 -6.58
N ILE A 407 -2.71 -22.71 -5.96
CA ILE A 407 -2.93 -22.48 -4.53
C ILE A 407 -4.31 -21.94 -4.39
N LYS A 408 -5.06 -22.40 -3.39
CA LYS A 408 -6.33 -21.79 -3.02
C LYS A 408 -6.08 -20.90 -1.80
N MET A 409 -5.72 -19.64 -2.02
CA MET A 409 -5.62 -18.65 -0.94
C MET A 409 -6.98 -18.00 -0.74
N GLN A 410 -7.45 -17.98 0.51
CA GLN A 410 -8.73 -17.39 0.87
C GLN A 410 -8.49 -16.21 1.78
N PHE A 411 -8.91 -15.02 1.36
CA PHE A 411 -8.77 -13.79 2.15
C PHE A 411 -9.98 -12.88 1.98
N LYS A 412 -10.25 -12.07 3.01
CA LYS A 412 -11.25 -11.01 2.96
C LYS A 412 -10.60 -9.73 2.44
N SER A 413 -11.27 -9.04 1.54
CA SER A 413 -10.86 -7.73 1.02
C SER A 413 -12.11 -6.89 0.72
N TYR A 414 -11.90 -5.62 0.34
CA TYR A 414 -12.94 -4.77 -0.21
C TYR A 414 -13.57 -5.40 -1.45
N SER A 415 -14.88 -5.22 -1.61
CA SER A 415 -15.56 -5.43 -2.87
C SER A 415 -15.13 -4.37 -3.88
N LEU A 416 -15.38 -4.61 -5.17
CA LEU A 416 -15.06 -3.66 -6.25
C LEU A 416 -15.66 -2.27 -5.98
N LYS A 417 -16.94 -2.23 -5.58
CA LYS A 417 -17.64 -0.99 -5.24
C LYS A 417 -16.97 -0.25 -4.08
N PHE A 418 -16.49 -0.98 -3.09
CA PHE A 418 -15.85 -0.37 -1.94
C PHE A 418 -14.43 0.11 -2.25
N PHE A 419 -13.69 -0.54 -3.15
CA PHE A 419 -12.43 0.02 -3.69
C PHE A 419 -12.65 1.34 -4.44
N ILE A 420 -13.71 1.43 -5.25
CA ILE A 420 -14.10 2.67 -5.93
C ILE A 420 -14.37 3.76 -4.89
N HIS A 421 -15.22 3.45 -3.90
CA HIS A 421 -15.55 4.39 -2.82
C HIS A 421 -14.31 4.86 -2.04
N ASP A 422 -13.43 3.95 -1.63
CA ASP A 422 -12.20 4.28 -0.88
C ASP A 422 -11.27 5.19 -1.69
N LEU A 423 -11.10 4.92 -3.00
CA LEU A 423 -10.30 5.80 -3.88
C LEU A 423 -10.95 7.17 -4.06
N VAL A 424 -12.27 7.24 -4.22
CA VAL A 424 -13.01 8.50 -4.31
C VAL A 424 -12.81 9.32 -3.04
N PHE A 425 -13.02 8.70 -1.88
CA PHE A 425 -12.83 9.36 -0.58
C PHE A 425 -11.41 9.90 -0.45
N ILE A 426 -10.40 9.08 -0.74
CA ILE A 426 -8.99 9.47 -0.65
C ILE A 426 -8.65 10.67 -1.54
N ILE A 427 -9.10 10.66 -2.80
CA ILE A 427 -8.72 11.68 -3.80
C ILE A 427 -9.54 12.97 -3.63
N PHE A 428 -10.85 12.86 -3.36
CA PHE A 428 -11.78 13.99 -3.51
C PHE A 428 -12.34 14.52 -2.19
N GLU A 429 -12.39 13.69 -1.15
CA GLU A 429 -13.03 14.05 0.12
C GLU A 429 -12.04 14.26 1.26
N ASN A 430 -10.98 13.45 1.33
CA ASN A 430 -9.96 13.49 2.37
C ASN A 430 -8.90 14.56 2.09
N ALA A 431 -8.56 14.78 0.82
CA ALA A 431 -7.69 15.88 0.40
C ALA A 431 -8.49 17.17 0.13
N GLU A 432 -7.83 18.33 0.25
CA GLU A 432 -8.45 19.61 -0.14
C GLU A 432 -8.63 19.64 -1.66
N TYR A 433 -7.53 19.35 -2.37
CA TYR A 433 -7.44 19.15 -3.82
C TYR A 433 -6.84 17.78 -4.15
N PRO A 434 -7.17 17.18 -5.32
CA PRO A 434 -6.62 15.88 -5.71
C PRO A 434 -5.10 15.82 -5.68
N TRP A 435 -4.42 16.86 -6.17
CA TRP A 435 -2.95 16.90 -6.28
C TRP A 435 -2.22 17.10 -4.96
N ASP A 436 -2.91 17.40 -3.87
CA ASP A 436 -2.30 17.40 -2.53
C ASP A 436 -1.86 16.00 -2.13
N ASP A 437 -2.48 14.98 -2.72
CA ASP A 437 -2.02 13.62 -2.60
C ASP A 437 -0.90 13.30 -3.61
N ARG A 438 0.32 13.05 -3.13
CA ARG A 438 1.46 12.71 -4.01
C ARG A 438 1.23 11.45 -4.89
N LYS A 439 0.24 10.61 -4.57
CA LYS A 439 -0.10 9.40 -5.35
C LYS A 439 -1.40 9.59 -6.17
N TYR A 440 -1.91 10.81 -6.33
CA TYR A 440 -3.23 11.06 -6.93
C TYR A 440 -3.33 10.53 -8.35
N ALA A 441 -2.37 10.80 -9.23
CA ALA A 441 -2.42 10.36 -10.64
C ALA A 441 -2.54 8.83 -10.73
N LYS A 442 -1.76 8.10 -9.93
CA LYS A 442 -1.84 6.65 -9.82
C LYS A 442 -3.19 6.17 -9.28
N ARG A 443 -3.75 6.85 -8.28
CA ARG A 443 -5.06 6.51 -7.69
C ARG A 443 -6.22 6.85 -8.63
N LEU A 444 -6.12 7.94 -9.39
CA LEU A 444 -7.06 8.35 -10.42
C LEU A 444 -7.09 7.33 -11.56
N ALA A 445 -5.92 6.93 -12.08
CA ALA A 445 -5.85 5.89 -13.10
C ALA A 445 -6.46 4.57 -12.62
N ARG A 446 -6.18 4.16 -11.37
CA ARG A 446 -6.83 3.00 -10.76
C ARG A 446 -8.35 3.17 -10.69
N LEU A 447 -8.84 4.33 -10.26
CA LEU A 447 -10.27 4.61 -10.14
C LEU A 447 -10.99 4.47 -11.50
N PHE A 448 -10.44 5.09 -12.55
CA PHE A 448 -10.97 4.97 -13.92
C PHE A 448 -11.00 3.52 -14.39
N PHE A 449 -9.93 2.76 -14.12
CA PHE A 449 -9.90 1.35 -14.45
C PHE A 449 -10.91 0.52 -13.64
N LEU A 450 -11.13 0.81 -12.36
CA LEU A 450 -12.16 0.12 -11.58
C LEU A 450 -13.58 0.43 -12.07
N TYR A 451 -13.84 1.66 -12.49
CA TYR A 451 -15.08 1.99 -13.17
C TYR A 451 -15.24 1.22 -14.49
N LEU A 452 -14.14 0.99 -15.22
CA LEU A 452 -14.13 0.09 -16.37
C LEU A 452 -14.57 -1.32 -15.98
N ILE A 453 -14.01 -1.91 -14.91
CA ILE A 453 -14.41 -3.23 -14.42
C ILE A 453 -15.89 -3.25 -14.02
N ASP A 454 -16.37 -2.24 -13.30
CA ASP A 454 -17.77 -2.16 -12.84
C ASP A 454 -18.74 -2.05 -14.04
N MET A 455 -18.38 -1.31 -15.09
CA MET A 455 -19.12 -1.34 -16.36
C MET A 455 -19.16 -2.74 -16.95
N MET A 456 -18.04 -3.47 -16.88
CA MET A 456 -17.96 -4.78 -17.49
C MET A 456 -18.89 -5.78 -16.81
N ASP A 457 -18.89 -5.79 -15.48
CA ASP A 457 -19.62 -6.72 -14.63
C ASP A 457 -21.14 -6.48 -14.68
N ARG A 458 -21.60 -5.22 -14.67
CA ARG A 458 -23.05 -4.90 -14.71
C ARG A 458 -23.74 -5.30 -16.02
N ARG A 459 -22.99 -5.65 -17.07
CA ARG A 459 -23.53 -6.03 -18.38
C ARG A 459 -23.98 -7.48 -18.48
N TYR A 460 -23.66 -8.34 -17.52
CA TYR A 460 -24.06 -9.76 -17.58
C TYR A 460 -25.59 -9.96 -17.66
N GLY A 461 -26.41 -8.91 -17.47
CA GLY A 461 -27.87 -8.94 -17.65
C GLY A 461 -28.46 -8.18 -18.85
N LEU A 462 -27.69 -7.41 -19.63
CA LEU A 462 -28.24 -6.65 -20.77
C LEU A 462 -28.20 -7.47 -22.07
N ASP A 463 -29.26 -7.38 -22.89
CA ASP A 463 -29.22 -7.90 -24.27
C ASP A 463 -28.27 -7.08 -25.17
N ILE A 464 -27.97 -7.62 -26.36
CA ILE A 464 -27.02 -7.04 -27.31
C ILE A 464 -27.39 -5.60 -27.72
N VAL A 465 -28.69 -5.30 -27.92
CA VAL A 465 -29.17 -3.99 -28.38
C VAL A 465 -28.99 -2.95 -27.28
N ASN A 466 -29.33 -3.31 -26.05
CA ASN A 466 -29.14 -2.48 -24.87
C ASN A 466 -27.65 -2.24 -24.59
N ARG A 467 -26.78 -3.24 -24.81
CA ARG A 467 -25.33 -3.07 -24.71
C ARG A 467 -24.77 -2.09 -25.75
N ILE A 468 -25.17 -2.21 -27.02
CA ILE A 468 -24.73 -1.26 -28.08
C ILE A 468 -25.18 0.16 -27.73
N THR A 469 -26.45 0.31 -27.33
CA THR A 469 -27.03 1.60 -26.99
C THR A 469 -26.29 2.24 -25.83
N PHE A 470 -26.02 1.47 -24.77
CA PHE A 470 -25.25 1.91 -23.62
C PHE A 470 -23.84 2.37 -24.02
N VAL A 471 -23.09 1.58 -24.79
CA VAL A 471 -21.74 1.94 -25.25
C VAL A 471 -21.76 3.21 -26.10
N ARG A 472 -22.77 3.38 -26.97
CA ARG A 472 -22.92 4.58 -27.80
C ARG A 472 -23.20 5.83 -26.95
N VAL A 473 -24.09 5.72 -25.96
CA VAL A 473 -24.40 6.82 -25.03
C VAL A 473 -23.16 7.22 -24.25
N LEU A 474 -22.48 6.25 -23.63
CA LEU A 474 -21.22 6.48 -22.91
C LEU A 474 -20.18 7.19 -23.78
N LYS A 475 -19.96 6.68 -24.99
CA LYS A 475 -18.98 7.26 -25.93
C LYS A 475 -19.33 8.71 -26.28
N SER A 476 -20.60 8.99 -26.57
CA SER A 476 -21.07 10.35 -26.83
C SER A 476 -20.82 11.27 -25.64
N SER A 477 -21.09 10.80 -24.42
CA SER A 477 -20.89 11.59 -23.20
C SER A 477 -19.42 11.81 -22.88
N PHE A 478 -18.56 10.80 -23.06
CA PHE A 478 -17.12 10.95 -22.91
C PHE A 478 -16.55 11.92 -23.93
N ASN A 479 -16.99 11.88 -25.19
CA ASN A 479 -16.58 12.86 -26.19
C ASN A 479 -16.97 14.28 -25.78
N SER A 480 -18.21 14.50 -25.33
CA SER A 480 -18.63 15.81 -24.84
C SER A 480 -17.82 16.28 -23.62
N LEU A 481 -17.46 15.37 -22.71
CA LEU A 481 -16.62 15.70 -21.56
C LEU A 481 -15.18 16.04 -21.99
N LYS A 482 -14.58 15.25 -22.91
CA LYS A 482 -13.24 15.49 -23.45
C LYS A 482 -13.16 16.85 -24.14
N GLU A 483 -14.10 17.16 -25.03
CA GLU A 483 -14.15 18.46 -25.74
C GLU A 483 -14.17 19.64 -24.78
N LYS A 484 -14.92 19.53 -23.68
CA LYS A 484 -14.98 20.58 -22.66
C LYS A 484 -13.70 20.67 -21.84
N ILE A 485 -13.07 19.55 -21.50
CA ILE A 485 -11.76 19.57 -20.83
C ILE A 485 -10.71 20.20 -21.75
N ASP A 486 -10.71 19.87 -23.04
CA ASP A 486 -9.81 20.46 -24.03
C ASP A 486 -10.02 21.97 -24.18
N GLU A 487 -11.27 22.44 -24.16
CA GLU A 487 -11.60 23.87 -24.16
C GLU A 487 -11.05 24.58 -22.92
N LEU A 488 -11.19 23.98 -21.74
CA LEU A 488 -10.66 24.52 -20.49
C LEU A 488 -9.12 24.59 -20.49
N LEU A 489 -8.46 23.55 -21.00
CA LEU A 489 -6.99 23.53 -21.13
C LEU A 489 -6.49 24.62 -22.09
N LYS A 490 -7.23 24.91 -23.18
CA LYS A 490 -6.89 25.99 -24.13
C LYS A 490 -7.10 27.39 -23.54
N ASN A 491 -8.08 27.55 -22.65
CA ASN A 491 -8.44 28.83 -22.03
C ASN A 491 -7.76 29.05 -20.66
N SER A 492 -6.70 28.31 -20.36
CA SER A 492 -6.03 28.11 -19.04
C SER A 492 -5.72 29.34 -18.16
N ASN A 493 -5.92 30.57 -18.65
CA ASN A 493 -5.70 31.80 -17.89
C ASN A 493 -6.90 32.22 -17.01
N ILE A 494 -8.13 31.77 -17.31
CA ILE A 494 -9.33 32.15 -16.53
C ILE A 494 -10.31 30.97 -16.49
N PHE A 495 -10.39 30.28 -15.36
CA PHE A 495 -11.50 29.35 -15.09
C PHE A 495 -12.73 30.17 -14.69
N ASP A 496 -13.58 30.55 -15.65
CA ASP A 496 -14.84 31.20 -15.33
C ASP A 496 -15.81 30.21 -14.66
N LYS A 497 -16.28 30.57 -13.47
CA LYS A 497 -17.19 29.75 -12.66
C LYS A 497 -18.50 29.45 -13.40
N GLY A 498 -19.01 30.42 -14.16
CA GLY A 498 -20.24 30.30 -14.93
C GLY A 498 -20.07 29.32 -16.09
N GLU A 499 -18.97 29.40 -16.83
CA GLU A 499 -18.63 28.45 -17.89
C GLU A 499 -18.47 27.02 -17.35
N MET A 500 -17.75 26.85 -16.25
CA MET A 500 -17.61 25.56 -15.58
C MET A 500 -18.98 25.01 -15.15
N GLN A 501 -19.83 25.84 -14.54
CA GLN A 501 -21.16 25.44 -14.12
C GLN A 501 -22.08 25.10 -15.30
N ALA A 502 -21.98 25.83 -16.41
CA ALA A 502 -22.72 25.54 -17.63
C ALA A 502 -22.28 24.21 -18.25
N VAL A 503 -20.96 23.98 -18.32
CA VAL A 503 -20.37 22.68 -18.68
C VAL A 503 -20.95 21.58 -17.80
N PHE A 504 -20.97 21.76 -16.47
CA PHE A 504 -21.50 20.79 -15.51
C PHE A 504 -22.98 20.50 -15.74
N ASN A 505 -23.80 21.54 -15.84
CA ASN A 505 -25.24 21.41 -16.00
C ASN A 505 -25.58 20.71 -17.32
N ASN A 506 -24.84 21.01 -18.40
CA ASN A 506 -25.00 20.37 -19.70
C ASN A 506 -24.62 18.88 -19.67
N ILE A 507 -23.59 18.50 -18.92
CA ILE A 507 -23.25 17.07 -18.79
C ILE A 507 -24.31 16.36 -17.92
N LYS A 508 -24.69 16.95 -16.79
CA LYS A 508 -25.69 16.38 -15.87
C LYS A 508 -27.08 16.24 -16.51
N SER A 509 -27.46 17.13 -17.42
CA SER A 509 -28.72 17.07 -18.15
C SER A 509 -28.70 16.10 -19.34
N SER A 510 -27.53 15.86 -19.94
CA SER A 510 -27.35 14.90 -21.04
C SER A 510 -27.19 13.45 -20.58
N THR A 511 -26.88 13.21 -19.31
CA THR A 511 -26.92 11.86 -18.70
C THR A 511 -28.37 11.42 -18.48
N VAL A 512 -29.01 10.93 -19.54
CA VAL A 512 -30.29 10.21 -19.51
C VAL A 512 -30.17 8.97 -18.60
N GLN A 513 -31.31 8.56 -18.01
CA GLN A 513 -31.70 7.39 -17.17
C GLN A 513 -30.77 6.18 -16.94
N TYR A 514 -29.69 5.98 -17.70
CA TYR A 514 -28.90 4.76 -17.76
C TYR A 514 -27.50 4.83 -17.13
N ASP A 515 -27.05 5.97 -16.60
CA ASP A 515 -25.61 6.10 -16.31
C ASP A 515 -25.23 6.72 -14.96
N TYR A 516 -25.56 5.99 -13.89
CA TYR A 516 -25.04 6.27 -12.55
C TYR A 516 -23.51 6.34 -12.52
N LEU A 517 -22.83 5.57 -13.36
CA LEU A 517 -21.37 5.52 -13.38
C LEU A 517 -20.76 6.79 -13.96
N LEU A 518 -21.22 7.18 -15.15
CA LEU A 518 -20.79 8.44 -15.75
C LEU A 518 -21.12 9.59 -14.81
N LYS A 519 -22.31 9.58 -14.21
CA LYS A 519 -22.70 10.54 -13.17
C LYS A 519 -21.71 10.54 -11.99
N ASP A 520 -21.25 9.38 -11.52
CA ASP A 520 -20.26 9.27 -10.45
C ASP A 520 -18.90 9.81 -10.88
N ILE A 521 -18.38 9.41 -12.05
CA ILE A 521 -17.13 9.93 -12.62
C ILE A 521 -17.19 11.45 -12.73
N ILE A 522 -18.28 11.98 -13.30
CA ILE A 522 -18.50 13.42 -13.42
C ILE A 522 -18.54 14.04 -12.03
N ASN A 523 -19.39 13.57 -11.12
CA ASN A 523 -19.51 14.17 -9.79
C ASN A 523 -18.15 14.22 -9.07
N HIS A 524 -17.35 13.15 -9.16
CA HIS A 524 -16.06 13.07 -8.50
C HIS A 524 -14.99 13.92 -9.18
N VAL A 525 -14.87 13.87 -10.51
CA VAL A 525 -13.94 14.72 -11.27
C VAL A 525 -14.31 16.20 -11.15
N MET A 526 -15.61 16.52 -11.11
CA MET A 526 -16.10 17.89 -11.08
C MET A 526 -16.11 18.51 -9.68
N MET A 527 -16.14 17.72 -8.61
CA MET A 527 -16.15 18.26 -7.23
C MET A 527 -14.92 19.15 -6.94
N PRO A 528 -13.67 18.76 -7.29
CA PRO A 528 -12.52 19.67 -7.23
C PRO A 528 -12.70 20.94 -8.05
N LEU A 529 -13.23 20.81 -9.27
CA LEU A 529 -13.40 21.93 -10.21
C LEU A 529 -14.39 22.98 -9.71
N GLN A 530 -15.42 22.56 -8.97
CA GLN A 530 -16.32 23.49 -8.28
C GLN A 530 -15.61 24.27 -7.17
N LYS A 531 -14.72 23.62 -6.40
CA LYS A 531 -13.91 24.30 -5.37
C LYS A 531 -12.91 25.28 -6.00
N ILE A 532 -12.33 24.91 -7.14
CA ILE A 532 -11.34 25.69 -7.92
C ILE A 532 -11.90 27.03 -8.43
N SER A 533 -13.20 27.11 -8.71
CA SER A 533 -13.87 28.30 -9.28
C SER A 533 -13.80 29.59 -8.45
N ASN A 534 -13.27 29.53 -7.22
CA ASN A 534 -13.07 30.69 -6.36
C ASN A 534 -11.60 31.15 -6.28
N PHE A 535 -10.67 30.47 -6.96
CA PHE A 535 -9.24 30.76 -6.92
C PHE A 535 -8.79 31.36 -8.25
N THR A 536 -8.55 32.67 -8.28
CA THR A 536 -7.95 33.34 -9.44
C THR A 536 -6.54 33.83 -9.09
N GLY A 537 -5.57 33.50 -9.94
CA GLY A 537 -4.28 34.20 -9.97
C GLY A 537 -3.04 33.52 -9.38
N ASP A 538 -3.13 32.31 -8.81
CA ASP A 538 -1.93 31.53 -8.41
C ASP A 538 -1.46 30.62 -9.58
N PRO A 539 -0.29 30.89 -10.20
CA PRO A 539 0.22 30.09 -11.32
C PRO A 539 0.49 28.62 -10.96
N VAL A 540 0.92 28.33 -9.72
CA VAL A 540 1.22 26.96 -9.28
C VAL A 540 -0.07 26.15 -9.17
N PHE A 541 -1.10 26.77 -8.61
CA PHE A 541 -2.43 26.18 -8.52
C PHE A 541 -3.04 25.91 -9.90
N ILE A 542 -2.96 26.89 -10.82
CA ILE A 542 -3.43 26.73 -12.21
C ILE A 542 -2.70 25.58 -12.90
N GLN A 543 -1.37 25.49 -12.74
CA GLN A 543 -0.59 24.39 -13.31
C GLN A 543 -1.02 23.03 -12.76
N ASN A 544 -1.24 22.92 -11.44
CA ASN A 544 -1.70 21.67 -10.82
C ASN A 544 -3.11 21.28 -11.29
N CYS A 545 -4.00 22.25 -11.48
CA CYS A 545 -5.32 22.04 -12.08
C CYS A 545 -5.20 21.50 -13.51
N ASN A 546 -4.36 22.12 -14.35
CA ASN A 546 -4.12 21.66 -15.72
C ASN A 546 -3.56 20.24 -15.75
N ASN A 547 -2.57 19.92 -14.91
CA ASN A 547 -2.03 18.56 -14.79
C ASN A 547 -3.13 17.55 -14.42
N PHE A 548 -4.02 17.90 -13.48
CA PHE A 548 -5.15 17.05 -13.11
C PHE A 548 -6.14 16.85 -14.28
N LEU A 549 -6.47 17.91 -15.01
CA LEU A 549 -7.35 17.83 -16.19
C LEU A 549 -6.72 16.99 -17.30
N GLU A 550 -5.41 17.11 -17.53
CA GLU A 550 -4.66 16.27 -18.47
C GLU A 550 -4.69 14.78 -18.05
N ASP A 551 -4.51 14.48 -16.76
CA ASP A 551 -4.60 13.12 -16.23
C ASP A 551 -6.03 12.52 -16.41
N VAL A 552 -7.06 13.33 -16.20
CA VAL A 552 -8.46 12.94 -16.45
C VAL A 552 -8.67 12.66 -17.95
N LEU A 553 -8.24 13.58 -18.81
CA LEU A 553 -8.36 13.46 -20.27
C LEU A 553 -7.64 12.23 -20.79
N HIS A 554 -6.43 11.96 -20.29
CA HIS A 554 -5.66 10.76 -20.61
C HIS A 554 -6.48 9.49 -20.31
N ASN A 555 -7.08 9.40 -19.12
CA ASN A 555 -7.89 8.24 -18.75
C ASN A 555 -9.19 8.13 -19.58
N LEU A 556 -9.85 9.24 -19.89
CA LEU A 556 -11.02 9.24 -20.78
C LEU A 556 -10.68 8.75 -22.20
N ASN A 557 -9.51 9.11 -22.72
CA ASN A 557 -9.03 8.62 -24.02
C ASN A 557 -8.80 7.10 -24.00
N VAL A 558 -8.24 6.56 -22.93
CA VAL A 558 -8.09 5.10 -22.77
C VAL A 558 -9.44 4.40 -22.70
N MET A 559 -10.41 4.98 -21.98
CA MET A 559 -11.77 4.43 -21.93
C MET A 559 -12.47 4.47 -23.30
N ASP A 560 -12.28 5.52 -24.10
CA ASP A 560 -12.86 5.61 -25.45
C ASP A 560 -12.31 4.53 -26.39
N ILE A 561 -10.98 4.28 -26.32
CA ILE A 561 -10.34 3.17 -27.03
C ILE A 561 -10.97 1.83 -26.64
N PHE A 562 -11.18 1.61 -25.34
CA PHE A 562 -11.86 0.42 -24.83
C PHE A 562 -13.30 0.30 -25.35
N LEU A 563 -14.08 1.39 -25.27
CA LEU A 563 -15.48 1.40 -25.71
C LEU A 563 -15.60 1.15 -27.21
N ALA A 564 -14.66 1.66 -28.02
CA ALA A 564 -14.59 1.36 -29.45
C ALA A 564 -14.30 -0.13 -29.70
N GLY A 565 -13.32 -0.72 -29.01
CA GLY A 565 -13.01 -2.15 -29.12
C GLY A 565 -14.20 -3.04 -28.71
N LEU A 566 -14.85 -2.65 -27.62
CA LEU A 566 -16.06 -3.31 -27.14
C LEU A 566 -17.23 -3.19 -28.12
N GLN A 567 -17.46 -2.00 -28.70
CA GLN A 567 -18.49 -1.80 -29.69
C GLN A 567 -18.27 -2.72 -30.91
N ASN A 568 -17.03 -2.79 -31.40
CA ASN A 568 -16.67 -3.67 -32.52
C ASN A 568 -16.91 -5.14 -32.17
N PHE A 569 -16.54 -5.57 -30.97
CA PHE A 569 -16.79 -6.93 -30.48
C PHE A 569 -18.29 -7.28 -30.39
N ILE A 570 -19.10 -6.34 -29.91
CA ILE A 570 -20.56 -6.52 -29.80
C ILE A 570 -21.19 -6.58 -31.21
N GLN A 571 -20.74 -5.73 -32.13
CA GLN A 571 -21.24 -5.68 -33.51
C GLN A 571 -20.86 -6.90 -34.35
N SER A 572 -19.80 -7.62 -33.96
CA SER A 572 -19.41 -8.86 -34.63
C SER A 572 -20.13 -10.11 -34.09
N ASP A 573 -21.24 -9.96 -33.34
CA ASP A 573 -21.94 -11.04 -32.62
C ASP A 573 -21.02 -11.83 -31.66
N GLY A 574 -19.97 -11.19 -31.16
CA GLY A 574 -18.92 -11.86 -30.38
C GLY A 574 -18.06 -12.84 -31.20
N LEU A 575 -18.28 -12.94 -32.52
CA LEU A 575 -17.36 -13.63 -33.43
C LEU A 575 -16.14 -12.72 -33.61
N MET A 576 -15.07 -13.05 -32.90
CA MET A 576 -13.76 -12.49 -33.19
C MET A 576 -13.06 -13.33 -34.25
N ASN A 577 -12.31 -12.66 -35.14
CA ASN A 577 -11.41 -13.40 -36.01
C ASN A 577 -10.44 -14.18 -35.13
N GLN A 578 -10.14 -15.42 -35.54
CA GLN A 578 -9.27 -16.31 -34.77
C GLN A 578 -7.85 -15.74 -34.58
N SER A 579 -7.43 -14.82 -35.46
CA SER A 579 -6.20 -14.02 -35.35
C SER A 579 -6.19 -13.04 -34.18
N ASP A 580 -7.36 -12.66 -33.66
CA ASP A 580 -7.53 -11.62 -32.65
C ASP A 580 -7.68 -12.23 -31.23
N LEU A 581 -7.57 -13.56 -31.11
CA LEU A 581 -7.61 -14.29 -29.84
C LEU A 581 -6.19 -14.72 -29.44
N TYR A 582 -5.60 -14.02 -28.46
CA TYR A 582 -4.23 -14.30 -28.01
C TYR A 582 -4.15 -15.44 -26.99
N SER A 583 -5.24 -15.80 -26.30
CA SER A 583 -5.19 -16.88 -25.31
C SER A 583 -6.48 -17.68 -25.15
N PHE A 584 -6.28 -18.94 -24.79
CA PHE A 584 -7.30 -19.96 -24.55
C PHE A 584 -8.35 -19.58 -23.48
N GLN A 585 -7.99 -18.70 -22.53
CA GLN A 585 -8.89 -18.21 -21.47
C GLN A 585 -9.95 -17.21 -21.99
N GLN A 586 -9.71 -16.59 -23.15
CA GLN A 586 -10.60 -15.60 -23.77
C GLN A 586 -11.80 -16.23 -24.49
N LEU A 587 -11.86 -17.56 -24.64
CA LEU A 587 -13.01 -18.29 -25.16
C LEU A 587 -14.15 -18.47 -24.13
N GLY A 588 -14.16 -17.66 -23.08
CA GLY A 588 -15.11 -17.75 -21.97
C GLY A 588 -14.76 -18.92 -21.08
N GLY A 589 -13.82 -18.70 -20.15
CA GLY A 589 -13.52 -19.61 -19.05
C GLY A 589 -14.75 -20.00 -18.22
N MET A 590 -15.54 -20.93 -18.74
CA MET A 590 -16.35 -21.90 -18.04
C MET A 590 -16.31 -23.17 -18.87
N ASP A 591 -15.80 -24.22 -18.24
CA ASP A 591 -15.72 -25.59 -18.72
C ASP A 591 -14.66 -25.93 -19.77
N LYS A 592 -13.52 -26.41 -19.23
CA LYS A 592 -12.61 -27.40 -19.84
C LYS A 592 -13.37 -28.51 -20.60
N ILE A 593 -14.61 -28.80 -20.22
CA ILE A 593 -15.55 -29.74 -20.86
C ILE A 593 -15.96 -29.29 -22.27
N TYR A 594 -16.31 -28.02 -22.51
CA TYR A 594 -16.73 -27.56 -23.83
C TYR A 594 -15.56 -27.51 -24.81
N TYR A 595 -14.36 -27.19 -24.34
CA TYR A 595 -13.17 -27.30 -25.19
C TYR A 595 -12.81 -28.74 -25.53
N GLN A 596 -12.87 -29.67 -24.57
CA GLN A 596 -12.68 -31.09 -24.89
C GLN A 596 -13.76 -31.60 -25.86
N LYS A 597 -15.01 -31.12 -25.74
CA LYS A 597 -16.05 -31.35 -26.76
C LYS A 597 -15.65 -30.75 -28.10
N TYR A 598 -15.20 -29.50 -28.16
CA TYR A 598 -14.76 -28.85 -29.40
C TYR A 598 -13.61 -29.61 -30.07
N LEU A 599 -12.55 -29.97 -29.34
CA LEU A 599 -11.44 -30.77 -29.86
C LEU A 599 -11.93 -32.13 -30.40
N LYS A 600 -12.84 -32.79 -29.67
CA LYS A 600 -13.48 -34.03 -30.11
C LYS A 600 -14.27 -33.84 -31.41
N TYR A 601 -15.04 -32.76 -31.54
CA TYR A 601 -15.82 -32.46 -32.75
C TYR A 601 -14.94 -32.03 -33.92
N ARG A 602 -13.89 -31.24 -33.67
CA ARG A 602 -12.89 -30.85 -34.68
C ARG A 602 -12.17 -32.06 -35.23
N GLN A 603 -11.71 -32.97 -34.36
CA GLN A 603 -11.06 -34.21 -34.79
C GLN A 603 -12.03 -35.09 -35.60
N LYS A 604 -13.29 -35.20 -35.16
CA LYS A 604 -14.34 -35.93 -35.90
C LYS A 604 -14.57 -35.33 -37.30
N TYR A 605 -14.63 -34.01 -37.40
CA TYR A 605 -14.80 -33.30 -38.67
C TYR A 605 -13.59 -33.50 -39.60
N MET A 606 -12.36 -33.39 -39.08
CA MET A 606 -11.15 -33.61 -39.89
C MET A 606 -11.06 -35.05 -40.41
N ASN A 607 -11.46 -36.03 -39.61
CA ASN A 607 -11.53 -37.43 -40.04
C ASN A 607 -12.57 -37.62 -41.17
N LEU A 608 -13.78 -37.05 -41.02
CA LEU A 608 -14.82 -37.11 -42.06
C LEU A 608 -14.38 -36.42 -43.36
N LYS A 609 -13.75 -35.24 -43.25
CA LYS A 609 -13.23 -34.50 -44.39
C LYS A 609 -12.13 -35.26 -45.13
N ASN A 610 -11.29 -36.01 -44.41
CA ASN A 610 -10.25 -36.84 -45.01
C ASN A 610 -10.78 -38.14 -45.61
N GLN A 611 -11.95 -38.62 -45.18
CA GLN A 611 -12.63 -39.77 -45.81
C GLN A 611 -13.42 -39.37 -47.07
N MET A 612 -13.77 -38.10 -47.20
CA MET A 612 -14.44 -37.54 -48.38
C MET A 612 -13.45 -37.10 -49.48
N LYS A 613 -12.15 -37.15 -49.20
CA LYS A 613 -11.07 -37.03 -50.19
C LYS A 613 -10.57 -38.41 -50.53
#